data_AF-A0A7L4NGP2-F1
#
_entry.id   AF-A0A7L4NGP2-F1
#
_cell.length_a   1.000
_cell.length_b   1.000
_cell.length_c   1.000
_cell.angle_alpha   90.00
_cell.angle_beta   90.00
_cell.angle_gamma   90.00
#
_symmetry.space_group_name_H-M   'P 1'
#
loop_
_entity.id
_entity.type
_entity.pdbx_description
1 polymer ?
#
loop_
_entity_poly.entity_id
_entity_poly.type
_entity_poly.pdbx_seq_one_letter_code
_entity_poly.pdbx_strand_id
1 'polypeptide(L)'
;SCPHPPPSRPCQVITVGATNSEDQPASIGTLGTNFGRCVDLFAPGDDIIGASSDCSTCFTAQSGTSQAAAHVAGELGFRVVGIAAMLLSAEPHLSLAELRQRLLHFATKNVMDMVWFPEEQRLQTPNSVAGLPTQLHADEQLYCRSVWSARSGLTRHATAVAHCASTEEMLSCSSFSRSGRRLGEHMEDKDGQKQCVAHNAFRGRGVYAIARCCTWPRAKCQINTSSPVANGAGCSPQDHVLTGCSFHSPAAVLSDGSRPLLGPGSGPSHCAGGTEVTAHALCCPAAGLQCRVKEHLAPGDVEKVTVSCDDGWTLTGCTAHSQSHGTMGAYAVGDTCVAAGTPGSNVAAAIAICCRLQ
;
A
#
# COMPACT_ATOMS: atom_id res chain seq x y z
N SER A 1 1.46 18.90 -9.46
CA SER A 1 2.72 18.24 -9.03
C SER A 1 2.57 17.81 -7.58
N CYS A 2 2.91 16.57 -7.26
CA CYS A 2 3.00 16.11 -5.86
C CYS A 2 4.16 16.85 -5.16
N PRO A 3 3.93 17.75 -4.19
CA PRO A 3 5.02 18.20 -3.35
C PRO A 3 5.49 16.98 -2.56
N HIS A 4 6.73 16.54 -2.80
CA HIS A 4 7.38 15.61 -1.89
C HIS A 4 7.59 16.38 -0.59
N PRO A 5 6.89 16.07 0.50
CA PRO A 5 7.25 16.71 1.73
C PRO A 5 8.60 16.08 2.18
N PRO A 6 9.50 16.85 2.81
CA PRO A 6 10.77 16.32 3.27
C PRO A 6 10.52 15.16 4.26
N PRO A 7 11.45 14.20 4.42
CA PRO A 7 11.30 13.06 5.33
C PRO A 7 10.95 13.48 6.77
N SER A 8 11.30 14.70 7.17
CA SER A 8 10.98 15.33 8.46
C SER A 8 9.57 15.92 8.59
N ARG A 9 8.78 15.97 7.51
CA ARG A 9 7.37 16.38 7.52
C ARG A 9 6.57 15.37 6.70
N PRO A 10 5.86 14.41 7.31
CA PRO A 10 4.95 13.59 6.54
C PRO A 10 3.87 14.46 5.88
N CYS A 11 3.28 14.01 4.76
CA CYS A 11 2.03 14.59 4.27
C CYS A 11 0.98 14.46 5.39
N GLN A 12 0.80 15.52 6.18
CA GLN A 12 -0.17 15.58 7.27
C GLN A 12 -1.59 15.93 6.77
N VAL A 13 -1.77 15.99 5.45
CA VAL A 13 -3.05 16.30 4.81
C VAL A 13 -3.62 15.03 4.22
N ILE A 14 -4.94 14.87 4.29
CA ILE A 14 -5.68 13.85 3.54
C ILE A 14 -6.11 14.49 2.22
N THR A 15 -5.59 14.00 1.11
CA THR A 15 -5.86 14.54 -0.22
C THR A 15 -7.01 13.77 -0.87
N VAL A 16 -8.04 14.49 -1.29
CA VAL A 16 -9.29 13.90 -1.77
C VAL A 16 -9.52 14.26 -3.24
N GLY A 17 -9.67 13.24 -4.09
CA GLY A 17 -10.13 13.39 -5.48
C GLY A 17 -11.66 13.39 -5.58
N ALA A 18 -12.20 13.83 -6.70
CA ALA A 18 -13.65 13.90 -6.93
C ALA A 18 -14.14 12.80 -7.89
N THR A 19 -15.28 12.19 -7.57
CA THR A 19 -16.03 11.28 -8.44
C THR A 19 -17.46 11.78 -8.66
N ASN A 20 -18.08 11.30 -9.74
CA ASN A 20 -19.50 11.52 -10.03
C ASN A 20 -20.37 10.34 -9.56
N SER A 21 -21.68 10.41 -9.82
CA SER A 21 -22.66 9.39 -9.42
C SER A 21 -22.53 8.06 -10.16
N GLU A 22 -21.74 7.99 -11.23
CA GLU A 22 -21.45 6.77 -12.00
C GLU A 22 -20.10 6.15 -11.62
N ASP A 23 -19.57 6.53 -10.45
CA ASP A 23 -18.24 6.17 -9.95
C ASP A 23 -17.11 6.54 -10.94
N GLN A 24 -17.31 7.54 -11.79
CA GLN A 24 -16.28 8.03 -12.71
C GLN A 24 -15.51 9.20 -12.10
N PRO A 25 -14.22 9.38 -12.44
CA PRO A 25 -13.49 10.60 -12.09
C PRO A 25 -14.24 11.84 -12.56
N ALA A 26 -14.50 12.79 -11.66
CA ALA A 26 -15.32 13.96 -11.96
C ALA A 26 -14.66 14.85 -13.03
N SER A 27 -15.45 15.29 -14.02
CA SER A 27 -15.04 16.23 -15.06
C SER A 27 -15.49 17.63 -14.67
N ILE A 28 -14.53 18.52 -14.39
CA ILE A 28 -14.79 19.88 -13.91
C ILE A 28 -14.47 20.85 -15.05
N GLY A 29 -15.45 21.05 -15.94
CA GLY A 29 -15.28 21.84 -17.16
C GLY A 29 -14.33 21.16 -18.15
N THR A 30 -13.26 21.86 -18.57
CA THR A 30 -12.22 21.32 -19.47
C THR A 30 -11.10 20.58 -18.71
N LEU A 31 -11.14 20.59 -17.38
CA LEU A 31 -10.22 19.89 -16.50
C LEU A 31 -10.95 18.73 -15.79
N GLY A 32 -10.22 17.92 -15.05
CA GLY A 32 -10.80 16.86 -14.23
C GLY A 32 -10.19 16.82 -12.84
N THR A 33 -10.60 15.84 -12.04
CA THR A 33 -10.01 15.58 -10.73
C THR A 33 -8.50 15.32 -10.80
N ASN A 34 -7.78 15.64 -9.72
CA ASN A 34 -6.39 15.23 -9.53
C ASN A 34 -6.29 13.70 -9.35
N PHE A 35 -5.11 13.15 -9.66
CA PHE A 35 -4.80 11.72 -9.60
C PHE A 35 -3.32 11.46 -9.26
N GLY A 36 -2.98 10.19 -9.08
CA GLY A 36 -1.63 9.69 -8.77
C GLY A 36 -1.42 9.43 -7.27
N ARG A 37 -0.18 9.07 -6.91
CA ARG A 37 0.21 8.58 -5.57
C ARG A 37 -0.06 9.51 -4.38
N CYS A 38 -0.37 10.78 -4.63
CA CYS A 38 -0.61 11.76 -3.56
C CYS A 38 -2.08 11.96 -3.23
N VAL A 39 -2.98 11.40 -4.04
CA VAL A 39 -4.39 11.29 -3.67
C VAL A 39 -4.49 10.12 -2.70
N ASP A 40 -5.13 10.32 -1.55
CA ASP A 40 -5.37 9.26 -0.56
C ASP A 40 -6.62 8.45 -0.91
N LEU A 41 -7.70 9.15 -1.25
CA LEU A 41 -8.98 8.57 -1.66
C LEU A 41 -9.79 9.55 -2.52
N PHE A 42 -10.89 9.09 -3.08
CA PHE A 42 -11.86 9.89 -3.81
C PHE A 42 -13.14 10.03 -2.99
N ALA A 43 -13.99 11.02 -3.31
CA ALA A 43 -15.31 11.19 -2.71
C ALA A 43 -16.26 11.87 -3.71
N PRO A 44 -17.58 11.82 -3.49
CA PRO A 44 -18.55 12.51 -4.34
C PRO A 44 -18.23 14.00 -4.44
N GLY A 45 -18.04 14.47 -5.67
CA GLY A 45 -17.63 15.85 -5.95
C GLY A 45 -18.19 16.41 -7.24
N ASP A 46 -19.21 15.78 -7.82
CA ASP A 46 -19.90 16.26 -9.02
C ASP A 46 -21.40 16.40 -8.73
N ASP A 47 -22.02 17.50 -9.18
CA ASP A 47 -23.43 17.85 -8.93
C ASP A 47 -23.84 17.74 -7.45
N ILE A 48 -22.97 18.22 -6.55
CA ILE A 48 -23.22 18.18 -5.11
C ILE A 48 -24.13 19.34 -4.71
N ILE A 49 -25.32 18.99 -4.21
CA ILE A 49 -26.31 19.95 -3.72
C ILE A 49 -25.87 20.48 -2.35
N GLY A 50 -25.71 21.79 -2.23
CA GLY A 50 -25.37 22.49 -0.99
C GLY A 50 -26.20 23.76 -0.79
N ALA A 51 -26.02 24.40 0.36
CA ALA A 51 -26.66 25.69 0.64
C ALA A 51 -26.14 26.77 -0.32
N SER A 52 -27.05 27.56 -0.89
CA SER A 52 -26.69 28.72 -1.72
C SER A 52 -26.63 29.99 -0.88
N SER A 53 -25.73 30.90 -1.23
CA SER A 53 -25.68 32.26 -0.67
C SER A 53 -26.84 33.15 -1.15
N ASP A 54 -27.63 32.72 -2.14
CA ASP A 54 -28.71 33.52 -2.72
C ASP A 54 -29.86 33.78 -1.74
N CYS A 55 -30.17 32.81 -0.87
CA CYS A 55 -31.16 32.97 0.20
C CYS A 55 -31.01 31.92 1.31
N SER A 56 -31.64 32.14 2.47
CA SER A 56 -31.53 31.29 3.67
C SER A 56 -32.09 29.87 3.53
N THR A 57 -32.85 29.58 2.47
CA THR A 57 -33.44 28.26 2.18
C THR A 57 -33.10 27.78 0.76
N CYS A 58 -32.19 28.48 0.07
CA CYS A 58 -31.82 28.19 -1.30
C CYS A 58 -30.75 27.09 -1.35
N PHE A 59 -30.81 26.29 -2.41
CA PHE A 59 -29.83 25.25 -2.70
C PHE A 59 -29.22 25.48 -4.08
N THR A 60 -27.96 25.07 -4.25
CA THR A 60 -27.28 25.09 -5.55
C THR A 60 -26.42 23.84 -5.69
N ALA A 61 -26.26 23.36 -6.92
CA ALA A 61 -25.38 22.25 -7.25
C ALA A 61 -24.00 22.78 -7.66
N GLN A 62 -22.95 22.22 -7.08
CA GLN A 62 -21.57 22.56 -7.40
C GLN A 62 -20.72 21.30 -7.60
N SER A 63 -19.73 21.41 -8.50
CA SER A 63 -18.77 20.35 -8.78
C SER A 63 -17.35 20.81 -8.49
N GLY A 64 -16.53 19.92 -7.92
CA GLY A 64 -15.15 20.18 -7.57
C GLY A 64 -14.57 19.22 -6.55
N THR A 65 -13.24 19.16 -6.50
CA THR A 65 -12.52 18.47 -5.42
C THR A 65 -12.73 19.13 -4.06
N SER A 66 -13.17 20.40 -4.02
CA SER A 66 -13.56 21.08 -2.78
C SER A 66 -14.80 20.43 -2.15
N GLN A 67 -15.79 20.05 -2.96
CA GLN A 67 -16.99 19.35 -2.52
C GLN A 67 -16.66 17.93 -2.08
N ALA A 68 -15.78 17.24 -2.81
CA ALA A 68 -15.26 15.94 -2.39
C ALA A 68 -14.50 16.02 -1.05
N ALA A 69 -13.63 17.02 -0.89
CA ALA A 69 -12.93 17.26 0.37
C ALA A 69 -13.90 17.55 1.51
N ALA A 70 -15.00 18.28 1.29
CA ALA A 70 -16.01 18.54 2.31
C ALA A 70 -16.72 17.28 2.83
N HIS A 71 -16.93 16.25 1.99
CA HIS A 71 -17.49 14.97 2.42
C HIS A 71 -16.56 14.21 3.39
N VAL A 72 -15.25 14.29 3.15
CA VAL A 72 -14.24 13.63 3.97
C VAL A 72 -13.90 14.46 5.21
N ALA A 73 -13.81 15.78 5.04
CA ALA A 73 -13.45 16.72 6.09
C ALA A 73 -14.45 16.66 7.24
N GLY A 74 -13.93 16.92 8.43
CA GLY A 74 -14.70 17.05 9.65
C GLY A 74 -14.26 18.31 10.38
N GLU A 75 -15.18 19.26 10.60
CA GLU A 75 -14.87 20.40 11.47
C GLU A 75 -14.80 19.90 12.92
N LEU A 76 -13.69 20.18 13.60
CA LEU A 76 -13.49 19.90 15.02
C LEU A 76 -14.27 20.95 15.84
N GLY A 77 -15.57 20.72 16.05
CA GLY A 77 -16.47 21.66 16.76
C GLY A 77 -17.87 21.10 17.01
N PHE A 78 -18.80 21.96 17.46
CA PHE A 78 -20.15 21.59 17.94
C PHE A 78 -21.13 21.14 16.83
N ARG A 79 -20.67 20.97 15.58
CA ARG A 79 -21.47 20.46 14.46
C ARG A 79 -20.61 19.50 13.64
N VAL A 80 -21.01 18.24 13.61
CA VAL A 80 -20.35 17.16 12.87
C VAL A 80 -20.83 17.22 11.42
N VAL A 81 -19.95 17.53 10.48
CA VAL A 81 -20.21 17.37 9.05
C VAL A 81 -19.06 16.54 8.48
N GLY A 82 -19.38 15.46 7.76
CA GLY A 82 -18.41 14.61 7.06
C GLY A 82 -17.84 13.44 7.87
N ILE A 83 -17.21 12.51 7.15
CA ILE A 83 -16.86 11.17 7.65
C ILE A 83 -15.82 11.26 8.78
N ALA A 84 -14.82 12.14 8.66
CA ALA A 84 -13.80 12.31 9.67
C ALA A 84 -14.36 12.80 11.01
N ALA A 85 -15.32 13.74 10.99
CA ALA A 85 -15.94 14.24 12.22
C ALA A 85 -16.78 13.16 12.90
N MET A 86 -17.45 12.28 12.14
CA MET A 86 -18.20 11.16 12.72
C MET A 86 -17.27 10.18 13.44
N LEU A 87 -16.13 9.84 12.83
CA LEU A 87 -15.12 8.96 13.45
C LEU A 87 -14.53 9.59 14.71
N LEU A 88 -14.19 10.89 14.67
CA LEU A 88 -13.65 11.61 15.82
C LEU A 88 -14.69 11.84 16.93
N SER A 89 -15.97 11.95 16.59
CA SER A 89 -17.04 12.04 17.58
C SER A 89 -17.24 10.73 18.33
N ALA A 90 -17.03 9.59 17.67
CA ALA A 90 -17.09 8.28 18.30
C ALA A 90 -15.82 7.98 19.12
N GLU A 91 -14.65 8.36 18.58
CA GLU A 91 -13.35 8.15 19.21
C GLU A 91 -12.49 9.43 19.17
N PRO A 92 -12.61 10.31 20.19
CA PRO A 92 -11.95 11.63 20.20
C PRO A 92 -10.42 11.59 20.25
N HIS A 93 -9.84 10.44 20.57
CA HIS A 93 -8.41 10.25 20.77
C HIS A 93 -7.68 9.70 19.53
N LEU A 94 -8.38 9.56 18.38
CA LEU A 94 -7.76 9.08 17.15
C LEU A 94 -6.64 10.02 16.68
N SER A 95 -5.47 9.45 16.45
CA SER A 95 -4.41 10.14 15.73
C SER A 95 -4.78 10.31 14.26
N LEU A 96 -4.14 11.27 13.58
CA LEU A 96 -4.33 11.50 12.14
C LEU A 96 -4.06 10.23 11.30
N ALA A 97 -3.09 9.41 11.70
CA ALA A 97 -2.77 8.19 10.97
C ALA A 97 -3.86 7.13 11.14
N GLU A 98 -4.38 6.94 12.35
CA GLU A 98 -5.51 6.04 12.60
C GLU A 98 -6.77 6.52 11.87
N LEU A 99 -7.05 7.82 11.89
CA LEU A 99 -8.16 8.42 11.15
C LEU A 99 -8.04 8.16 9.64
N ARG A 100 -6.86 8.42 9.05
CA ARG A 100 -6.60 8.14 7.63
C ARG A 100 -6.79 6.65 7.31
N GLN A 101 -6.24 5.77 8.13
CA GLN A 101 -6.34 4.33 7.92
C GLN A 101 -7.79 3.84 8.00
N ARG A 102 -8.59 4.35 8.94
CA ARG A 102 -10.03 4.06 9.02
C ARG A 102 -10.79 4.56 7.81
N LEU A 103 -10.54 5.80 7.36
CA LEU A 103 -11.13 6.33 6.13
C LEU A 103 -10.81 5.44 4.93
N LEU A 104 -9.57 4.99 4.81
CA LEU A 104 -9.17 4.06 3.75
C LEU A 104 -9.82 2.69 3.93
N HIS A 105 -9.99 2.20 5.15
CA HIS A 105 -10.61 0.90 5.41
C HIS A 105 -12.09 0.89 5.00
N PHE A 106 -12.86 1.91 5.38
CA PHE A 106 -14.29 2.02 5.06
C PHE A 106 -14.58 2.49 3.63
N ALA A 107 -13.58 2.93 2.88
CA ALA A 107 -13.75 3.34 1.50
C ALA A 107 -14.10 2.15 0.59
N THR A 108 -15.10 2.34 -0.26
CA THR A 108 -15.49 1.38 -1.30
C THR A 108 -14.36 1.23 -2.32
N LYS A 109 -13.88 0.01 -2.51
CA LYS A 109 -12.70 -0.29 -3.35
C LYS A 109 -13.11 -0.72 -4.75
N ASN A 110 -12.28 -0.39 -5.74
CA ASN A 110 -12.37 -0.90 -7.11
C ASN A 110 -13.68 -0.58 -7.85
N VAL A 111 -14.32 0.55 -7.52
CA VAL A 111 -15.56 0.98 -8.19
C VAL A 111 -15.30 1.91 -9.38
N MET A 112 -14.19 2.65 -9.36
CA MET A 112 -13.91 3.61 -10.42
C MET A 112 -13.31 2.97 -11.66
N ASP A 113 -13.72 3.44 -12.84
CA ASP A 113 -13.00 3.12 -14.08
C ASP A 113 -11.70 3.91 -14.15
N MET A 114 -10.59 3.17 -14.18
CA MET A 114 -9.25 3.75 -14.22
C MET A 114 -8.81 4.12 -15.64
N VAL A 115 -9.58 3.80 -16.69
CA VAL A 115 -9.24 4.07 -18.09
C VAL A 115 -9.03 5.56 -18.35
N TRP A 116 -9.81 6.41 -17.68
CA TRP A 116 -9.71 7.87 -17.78
C TRP A 116 -8.34 8.41 -17.36
N PHE A 117 -7.68 7.77 -16.38
CA PHE A 117 -6.36 8.20 -15.95
C PHE A 117 -5.28 7.79 -16.96
N PRO A 118 -4.22 8.60 -17.14
CA PRO A 118 -3.06 8.23 -17.93
C PRO A 118 -2.50 6.89 -17.46
N GLU A 119 -2.17 6.01 -18.40
CA GLU A 119 -1.74 4.64 -18.09
C GLU A 119 -0.62 4.61 -17.03
N GLU A 120 0.34 5.55 -17.12
CA GLU A 120 1.46 5.72 -16.17
C GLU A 120 1.03 5.93 -14.72
N GLN A 121 -0.13 6.55 -14.49
CA GLN A 121 -0.64 6.93 -13.17
C GLN A 121 -1.65 5.94 -12.60
N ARG A 122 -2.29 5.10 -13.43
CA ARG A 122 -3.36 4.17 -13.00
C ARG A 122 -3.00 3.30 -11.79
N LEU A 123 -1.76 2.79 -11.74
CA LEU A 123 -1.30 1.94 -10.63
C LEU A 123 -1.04 2.72 -9.33
N GLN A 124 -0.71 4.00 -9.44
CA GLN A 124 -0.38 4.85 -8.31
C GLN A 124 -1.61 5.58 -7.75
N THR A 125 -2.63 5.79 -8.58
CA THR A 125 -3.91 6.37 -8.17
C THR A 125 -4.71 5.33 -7.39
N PRO A 126 -5.15 5.62 -6.15
CA PRO A 126 -5.97 4.69 -5.39
C PRO A 126 -7.36 4.55 -6.03
N ASN A 127 -7.83 3.32 -6.19
CA ASN A 127 -9.22 3.05 -6.58
C ASN A 127 -10.09 2.86 -5.34
N SER A 128 -10.37 3.96 -4.65
CA SER A 128 -11.18 3.95 -3.44
C SER A 128 -11.99 5.23 -3.27
N VAL A 129 -13.30 5.08 -3.12
CA VAL A 129 -14.26 6.15 -2.91
C VAL A 129 -14.72 6.14 -1.44
N ALA A 130 -14.77 7.30 -0.81
CA ALA A 130 -15.08 7.46 0.59
C ALA A 130 -16.46 6.87 0.92
N GLY A 131 -16.50 5.98 1.91
CA GLY A 131 -17.70 5.34 2.41
C GLY A 131 -17.92 5.69 3.87
N LEU A 132 -19.18 5.70 4.30
CA LEU A 132 -19.52 5.82 5.71
C LEU A 132 -19.16 4.52 6.44
N PRO A 133 -18.62 4.59 7.67
CA PRO A 133 -18.40 3.41 8.48
C PRO A 133 -19.71 2.70 8.78
N THR A 134 -19.77 1.39 8.58
CA THR A 134 -20.91 0.56 9.00
C THR A 134 -20.94 0.34 10.52
N GLN A 135 -19.79 0.48 11.18
CA GLN A 135 -19.61 0.45 12.63
C GLN A 135 -18.67 1.58 13.06
N LEU A 136 -19.12 2.41 14.00
CA LEU A 136 -18.39 3.60 14.47
C LEU A 136 -17.31 3.29 15.50
N HIS A 137 -17.42 2.17 16.21
CA HIS A 137 -16.40 1.65 17.09
C HIS A 137 -15.62 0.56 16.36
N ALA A 138 -14.31 0.76 16.23
CA ALA A 138 -13.45 -0.29 15.73
C ALA A 138 -12.96 -1.14 16.91
N ASP A 139 -13.05 -2.47 16.78
CA ASP A 139 -12.19 -3.36 17.56
C ASP A 139 -10.71 -2.96 17.33
N GLU A 140 -9.82 -3.29 18.27
CA GLU A 140 -8.38 -3.12 18.07
C GLU A 140 -7.92 -3.96 16.86
N GLN A 141 -7.94 -3.34 15.67
CA GLN A 141 -7.62 -3.99 14.41
C GLN A 141 -6.33 -3.41 13.80
N LEU A 142 -5.56 -4.28 13.17
CA LEU A 142 -4.40 -3.88 12.39
C LEU A 142 -4.87 -3.23 11.09
N TYR A 143 -4.68 -1.91 10.94
CA TYR A 143 -4.93 -1.23 9.67
C TYR A 143 -3.64 -1.01 8.90
N CYS A 144 -3.66 -1.31 7.60
CA CYS A 144 -2.52 -1.17 6.72
C CYS A 144 -2.89 -0.47 5.41
N ARG A 145 -1.95 0.34 4.88
CA ARG A 145 -2.05 0.96 3.56
C ARG A 145 -0.78 0.78 2.75
N SER A 146 -0.91 0.82 1.43
CA SER A 146 0.22 0.78 0.49
C SER A 146 0.71 2.20 0.19
N VAL A 147 2.02 2.44 0.33
CA VAL A 147 2.66 3.73 0.01
C VAL A 147 3.60 3.55 -1.18
N TRP A 148 3.27 4.22 -2.27
CA TRP A 148 4.05 4.20 -3.50
C TRP A 148 5.07 5.33 -3.54
N SER A 149 6.31 5.01 -3.90
CA SER A 149 7.34 5.99 -4.18
C SER A 149 7.08 6.78 -5.47
N ALA A 150 7.85 7.84 -5.70
CA ALA A 150 8.06 8.33 -7.06
C ALA A 150 8.77 7.27 -7.92
N ARG A 151 8.61 7.34 -9.25
CA ARG A 151 9.38 6.51 -10.18
C ARG A 151 10.86 6.84 -10.05
N SER A 152 11.73 5.83 -9.99
CA SER A 152 13.17 6.04 -10.05
C SER A 152 13.60 6.69 -11.37
N GLY A 153 14.85 7.15 -11.43
CA GLY A 153 15.51 7.44 -12.69
C GLY A 153 15.64 6.21 -13.61
N LEU A 154 16.06 6.45 -14.85
CA LEU A 154 16.25 5.41 -15.87
C LEU A 154 17.66 4.79 -15.84
N THR A 155 18.58 5.36 -15.05
CA THR A 155 19.95 4.87 -14.94
C THR A 155 20.00 3.52 -14.22
N ARG A 156 21.04 2.73 -14.49
CA ARG A 156 21.31 1.50 -13.73
C ARG A 156 21.56 1.87 -12.27
N HIS A 157 21.01 1.10 -11.33
CA HIS A 157 21.08 1.37 -9.88
C HIS A 157 20.38 2.68 -9.47
N ALA A 158 19.56 3.28 -10.33
CA ALA A 158 18.64 4.32 -9.87
C ALA A 158 17.71 3.72 -8.81
N THR A 159 17.57 4.41 -7.69
CA THR A 159 16.73 3.96 -6.59
C THR A 159 15.41 4.70 -6.55
N ALA A 160 14.40 4.03 -6.02
CA ALA A 160 13.15 4.62 -5.60
C ALA A 160 12.97 4.32 -4.11
N VAL A 161 12.47 5.28 -3.33
CA VAL A 161 12.33 5.15 -1.89
C VAL A 161 10.90 5.46 -1.45
N ALA A 162 10.33 4.60 -0.62
CA ALA A 162 9.05 4.79 0.04
C ALA A 162 9.22 4.82 1.56
N HIS A 163 8.47 5.71 2.22
CA HIS A 163 8.51 5.93 3.67
C HIS A 163 7.10 5.82 4.26
N CYS A 164 7.01 5.28 5.47
CA CYS A 164 5.79 5.34 6.28
C CYS A 164 5.74 6.65 7.09
N ALA A 165 4.55 7.01 7.58
CA ALA A 165 4.44 8.11 8.53
C ALA A 165 5.14 7.74 9.85
N SER A 166 5.55 8.73 10.64
CA SER A 166 6.25 8.51 11.92
C SER A 166 5.41 7.77 12.98
N THR A 167 4.09 7.72 12.79
CA THR A 167 3.12 7.02 13.64
C THR A 167 2.72 5.65 13.08
N GLU A 168 3.34 5.22 11.98
CA GLU A 168 3.09 3.94 11.33
C GLU A 168 4.36 3.10 11.37
N GLU A 169 4.18 1.78 11.41
CA GLU A 169 5.26 0.83 11.28
C GLU A 169 5.25 0.23 9.86
N MET A 170 6.41 0.20 9.21
CA MET A 170 6.58 -0.47 7.93
C MET A 170 6.60 -1.97 8.16
N LEU A 171 5.66 -2.73 7.60
CA LEU A 171 5.55 -4.19 7.77
C LEU A 171 6.09 -5.01 6.58
N SER A 172 6.22 -4.40 5.41
CA SER A 172 6.88 -4.99 4.24
C SER A 172 7.35 -3.95 3.23
N CYS A 173 8.23 -4.37 2.33
CA CYS A 173 8.64 -3.61 1.16
C CYS A 173 8.63 -4.51 -0.08
N SER A 174 8.04 -4.03 -1.17
CA SER A 174 8.08 -4.68 -2.48
C SER A 174 8.49 -3.68 -3.58
N SER A 175 8.84 -4.18 -4.75
CA SER A 175 9.13 -3.35 -5.93
C SER A 175 8.28 -3.70 -7.14
N PHE A 176 8.10 -2.71 -8.02
CA PHE A 176 7.41 -2.87 -9.29
C PHE A 176 8.12 -2.13 -10.43
N SER A 177 8.25 -2.78 -11.59
CA SER A 177 8.72 -2.20 -12.85
C SER A 177 7.89 -2.72 -14.02
N ARG A 178 7.39 -1.81 -14.86
CA ARG A 178 6.68 -2.18 -16.10
C ARG A 178 7.51 -3.00 -17.07
N SER A 179 8.83 -2.83 -17.03
CA SER A 179 9.76 -3.59 -17.87
C SER A 179 10.13 -4.96 -17.29
N GLY A 180 9.75 -5.26 -16.05
CA GLY A 180 10.25 -6.42 -15.29
C GLY A 180 11.74 -6.37 -14.94
N ARG A 181 12.47 -5.34 -15.39
CA ARG A 181 13.91 -5.17 -15.15
C ARG A 181 14.15 -4.45 -13.83
N ARG A 182 14.27 -5.22 -12.75
CA ARG A 182 14.56 -4.76 -11.38
C ARG A 182 15.68 -5.58 -10.75
N LEU A 183 16.43 -4.98 -9.83
CA LEU A 183 17.43 -5.64 -8.98
C LEU A 183 16.81 -6.04 -7.62
N GLY A 184 15.48 -5.90 -7.50
CA GLY A 184 14.72 -6.15 -6.29
C GLY A 184 14.62 -4.93 -5.38
N GLU A 185 14.38 -5.20 -4.11
CA GLU A 185 14.18 -4.22 -3.07
C GLU A 185 14.74 -4.69 -1.73
N HIS A 186 15.08 -3.73 -0.88
CA HIS A 186 15.46 -4.01 0.49
C HIS A 186 14.83 -3.01 1.45
N MET A 187 14.79 -3.42 2.71
CA MET A 187 14.47 -2.53 3.81
C MET A 187 15.77 -2.16 4.53
N GLU A 188 15.93 -0.89 4.83
CA GLU A 188 17.02 -0.39 5.66
C GLU A 188 16.49 0.55 6.72
N ASP A 189 17.16 0.60 7.88
CA ASP A 189 16.91 1.61 8.90
C ASP A 189 17.96 2.71 8.74
N LYS A 190 17.50 3.94 8.48
CA LYS A 190 18.34 5.11 8.32
C LYS A 190 17.84 6.20 9.26
N ASP A 191 18.70 6.60 10.19
CA ASP A 191 18.40 7.62 11.20
C ASP A 191 17.17 7.28 12.08
N GLY A 192 16.93 5.99 12.34
CA GLY A 192 15.78 5.51 13.13
C GLY A 192 14.47 5.46 12.35
N GLN A 193 14.51 5.66 11.03
CA GLN A 193 13.36 5.56 10.14
C GLN A 193 13.59 4.44 9.11
N LYS A 194 12.67 3.47 9.07
CA LYS A 194 12.68 2.42 8.06
C LYS A 194 12.38 2.98 6.68
N GLN A 195 13.14 2.55 5.68
CA GLN A 195 13.01 2.94 4.28
C GLN A 195 12.86 1.69 3.41
N CYS A 196 11.90 1.74 2.49
CA CYS A 196 11.73 0.71 1.47
C CYS A 196 12.43 1.21 0.19
N VAL A 197 13.49 0.52 -0.22
CA VAL A 197 14.36 0.95 -1.33
C VAL A 197 14.28 -0.06 -2.46
N ALA A 198 13.84 0.38 -3.64
CA ALA A 198 13.79 -0.43 -4.85
C ALA A 198 14.89 -0.01 -5.83
N HIS A 199 15.49 -0.99 -6.52
CA HIS A 199 16.67 -0.77 -7.38
C HIS A 199 16.39 -1.07 -8.85
N ASN A 200 16.67 -0.10 -9.72
CA ASN A 200 16.52 -0.24 -11.16
C ASN A 200 17.64 -1.09 -11.77
N ALA A 201 17.27 -2.00 -12.66
CA ALA A 201 18.25 -2.81 -13.38
C ALA A 201 18.75 -2.13 -14.67
N PHE A 202 19.76 -2.75 -15.29
CA PHE A 202 20.27 -2.30 -16.59
C PHE A 202 19.18 -2.37 -17.66
N ARG A 203 19.03 -1.28 -18.43
CA ARG A 203 17.94 -1.08 -19.43
C ARG A 203 16.52 -1.13 -18.82
N GLY A 204 16.38 -0.97 -17.51
CA GLY A 204 15.08 -0.85 -16.86
C GLY A 204 14.42 0.50 -17.13
N ARG A 205 13.09 0.53 -17.18
CA ARG A 205 12.29 1.75 -17.38
C ARG A 205 11.99 2.50 -16.07
N GLY A 206 12.84 2.28 -15.07
CA GLY A 206 12.62 2.71 -13.70
C GLY A 206 11.81 1.71 -12.88
N VAL A 207 11.88 1.87 -11.57
CA VAL A 207 11.21 1.07 -10.55
C VAL A 207 10.41 1.96 -9.61
N TYR A 208 9.44 1.34 -8.94
CA TYR A 208 8.71 1.90 -7.81
C TYR A 208 9.01 1.05 -6.58
N ALA A 209 9.23 1.71 -5.45
CA ALA A 209 9.23 1.09 -4.13
C ALA A 209 7.82 1.20 -3.54
N ILE A 210 7.34 0.13 -2.93
CA ILE A 210 6.01 0.03 -2.37
C ILE A 210 6.16 -0.45 -0.92
N ALA A 211 5.93 0.46 0.03
CA ALA A 211 5.94 0.14 1.45
C ALA A 211 4.52 -0.23 1.91
N ARG A 212 4.42 -1.21 2.81
CA ARG A 212 3.18 -1.51 3.53
C ARG A 212 3.27 -0.91 4.92
N CYS A 213 2.49 0.14 5.18
CA CYS A 213 2.54 0.93 6.40
C CYS A 213 1.29 0.67 7.23
N CYS A 214 1.48 0.29 8.49
CA CYS A 214 0.39 -0.13 9.37
C CYS A 214 0.38 0.64 10.69
N THR A 215 -0.81 0.93 11.22
CA THR A 215 -0.95 1.52 12.55
C THR A 215 -0.96 0.42 13.59
N TRP A 216 0.14 0.31 14.33
CA TRP A 216 0.25 -0.63 15.44
C TRP A 216 0.96 0.05 16.62
N PRO A 217 0.22 0.45 17.67
CA PRO A 217 0.67 1.48 18.62
C PRO A 217 1.82 1.09 19.56
N ARG A 218 2.32 -0.15 19.54
CA ARG A 218 3.27 -0.63 20.57
C ARG A 218 4.44 -1.49 20.11
N ALA A 219 4.60 -1.71 18.81
CA ALA A 219 5.60 -2.65 18.34
C ALA A 219 6.66 -1.99 17.45
N LYS A 220 7.92 -2.22 17.80
CA LYS A 220 9.07 -1.94 16.94
C LYS A 220 9.47 -3.25 16.28
N CYS A 221 9.28 -3.34 14.97
CA CYS A 221 9.75 -4.47 14.21
C CYS A 221 11.23 -4.30 13.85
N GLN A 222 11.93 -5.42 13.76
CA GLN A 222 13.37 -5.49 13.46
C GLN A 222 13.58 -6.04 12.06
N ILE A 223 14.56 -5.49 11.34
CA ILE A 223 14.95 -5.97 10.01
C ILE A 223 16.10 -6.96 10.18
N ASN A 224 15.83 -8.23 9.90
CA ASN A 224 16.84 -9.27 9.87
C ASN A 224 17.33 -9.44 8.44
N THR A 225 18.64 -9.29 8.22
CA THR A 225 19.25 -9.39 6.89
C THR A 225 20.10 -10.65 6.80
N SER A 226 19.94 -11.43 5.73
CA SER A 226 20.79 -12.59 5.47
C SER A 226 22.15 -12.16 4.92
N SER A 227 23.19 -12.97 5.11
CA SER A 227 24.37 -12.84 4.24
C SER A 227 24.00 -13.37 2.84
N PRO A 228 24.68 -12.91 1.76
CA PRO A 228 24.46 -13.45 0.40
C PRO A 228 24.79 -14.94 0.24
N VAL A 229 25.47 -15.51 1.24
CA VAL A 229 25.87 -16.92 1.33
C VAL A 229 24.87 -17.73 2.17
N ALA A 230 24.06 -17.07 3.01
CA ALA A 230 23.03 -17.70 3.81
C ALA A 230 21.75 -17.87 2.99
N ASN A 231 21.13 -19.05 3.07
CA ASN A 231 19.90 -19.42 2.34
C ASN A 231 18.62 -18.74 2.90
N GLY A 232 18.69 -17.46 3.23
CA GLY A 232 17.54 -16.66 3.70
C GLY A 232 17.72 -15.95 5.03
N ALA A 233 16.72 -15.15 5.38
CA ALA A 233 16.60 -14.43 6.65
C ALA A 233 15.34 -14.91 7.39
N GLY A 234 15.36 -14.97 8.72
CA GLY A 234 14.22 -15.43 9.50
C GLY A 234 14.07 -14.73 10.85
N CYS A 235 12.93 -14.98 11.48
CA CYS A 235 12.58 -14.45 12.79
C CYS A 235 12.76 -15.53 13.86
N SER A 236 13.12 -15.11 15.09
CA SER A 236 13.11 -16.02 16.24
C SER A 236 11.67 -16.46 16.51
N PRO A 237 11.31 -17.74 16.34
CA PRO A 237 9.92 -18.18 16.34
C PRO A 237 9.22 -18.09 17.70
N GLN A 238 9.98 -17.93 18.80
CA GLN A 238 9.40 -17.80 20.14
C GLN A 238 8.96 -16.37 20.46
N ASP A 239 9.62 -15.36 19.89
CA ASP A 239 9.42 -13.96 20.27
C ASP A 239 8.87 -13.10 19.13
N HIS A 240 9.08 -13.52 17.87
CA HIS A 240 8.79 -12.70 16.70
C HIS A 240 8.05 -13.48 15.61
N VAL A 241 7.13 -12.79 14.94
CA VAL A 241 6.43 -13.24 13.74
C VAL A 241 6.94 -12.48 12.51
N LEU A 242 7.00 -13.18 11.38
CA LEU A 242 7.37 -12.58 10.09
C LEU A 242 6.16 -11.87 9.49
N THR A 243 6.31 -10.58 9.17
CA THR A 243 5.24 -9.78 8.53
C THR A 243 5.50 -9.48 7.06
N GLY A 244 6.76 -9.56 6.63
CA GLY A 244 7.19 -9.18 5.29
C GLY A 244 8.56 -9.74 4.92
N CYS A 245 8.75 -9.96 3.61
CA CYS A 245 10.02 -10.33 3.00
C CYS A 245 10.37 -9.34 1.89
N SER A 246 11.65 -9.03 1.75
CA SER A 246 12.20 -8.24 0.65
C SER A 246 13.49 -8.88 0.15
N PHE A 247 13.76 -8.77 -1.15
CA PHE A 247 14.89 -9.45 -1.78
C PHE A 247 15.65 -8.52 -2.72
N HIS A 248 16.97 -8.45 -2.56
CA HIS A 248 17.84 -7.59 -3.36
C HIS A 248 19.04 -8.37 -3.90
N SER A 249 19.37 -8.18 -5.20
CA SER A 249 20.57 -8.74 -5.82
C SER A 249 21.39 -7.64 -6.49
N PRO A 250 22.65 -7.42 -6.08
CA PRO A 250 23.50 -6.39 -6.67
C PRO A 250 24.08 -6.79 -8.05
N ALA A 251 24.16 -8.07 -8.36
CA ALA A 251 24.90 -8.59 -9.50
C ALA A 251 24.01 -8.91 -10.72
N ALA A 252 22.83 -9.48 -10.48
CA ALA A 252 21.94 -9.98 -11.53
C ALA A 252 20.54 -9.36 -11.43
N VAL A 253 19.84 -9.31 -12.58
CA VAL A 253 18.40 -9.08 -12.58
C VAL A 253 17.77 -10.18 -11.75
N LEU A 254 16.98 -9.82 -10.74
CA LEU A 254 16.43 -10.80 -9.81
C LEU A 254 15.64 -11.86 -10.60
N SER A 255 16.08 -13.11 -10.50
CA SER A 255 15.29 -14.27 -10.90
C SER A 255 14.61 -14.77 -9.64
N ASP A 256 13.27 -14.80 -9.61
CA ASP A 256 12.46 -14.88 -8.39
C ASP A 256 12.37 -16.32 -7.82
N GLY A 257 13.51 -16.96 -7.57
CA GLY A 257 13.62 -18.16 -6.72
C GLY A 257 13.43 -17.87 -5.23
N SER A 258 13.21 -16.61 -4.86
CA SER A 258 13.09 -16.15 -3.49
C SER A 258 11.63 -16.21 -3.02
N ARG A 259 11.38 -16.84 -1.86
CA ARG A 259 10.02 -17.07 -1.35
C ARG A 259 9.97 -17.02 0.18
N PRO A 260 8.91 -16.47 0.79
CA PRO A 260 8.61 -16.75 2.19
C PRO A 260 8.30 -18.24 2.34
N LEU A 261 8.78 -18.84 3.41
CA LEU A 261 8.61 -20.26 3.71
C LEU A 261 8.00 -20.44 5.10
N LEU A 262 7.22 -21.52 5.22
CA LEU A 262 6.59 -21.94 6.47
C LEU A 262 7.64 -22.57 7.40
N GLY A 263 7.71 -22.10 8.65
CA GLY A 263 8.53 -22.73 9.68
C GLY A 263 7.87 -23.97 10.27
N PRO A 264 8.62 -24.80 11.01
CA PRO A 264 8.03 -25.88 11.83
C PRO A 264 7.23 -25.25 12.97
N GLY A 265 5.93 -25.04 12.75
CA GLY A 265 5.01 -24.40 13.71
C GLY A 265 4.05 -23.37 13.11
N SER A 266 3.25 -23.76 12.10
CA SER A 266 2.07 -23.05 11.55
C SER A 266 2.16 -21.58 11.09
N GLY A 267 3.29 -20.88 11.27
CA GLY A 267 3.48 -19.48 10.88
C GLY A 267 4.66 -19.25 9.93
N PRO A 268 4.69 -18.13 9.20
CA PRO A 268 5.86 -17.72 8.43
C PRO A 268 7.02 -17.43 9.38
N SER A 269 8.16 -18.07 9.15
CA SER A 269 9.35 -17.85 9.97
C SER A 269 10.58 -17.40 9.18
N HIS A 270 10.58 -17.58 7.86
CA HIS A 270 11.75 -17.32 7.04
C HIS A 270 11.42 -16.85 5.62
N CYS A 271 12.28 -15.97 5.11
CA CYS A 271 12.37 -15.53 3.73
C CYS A 271 13.55 -16.28 3.09
N ALA A 272 13.28 -17.31 2.28
CA ALA A 272 14.33 -17.99 1.53
C ALA A 272 14.72 -17.15 0.32
N GLY A 273 16.01 -16.81 0.22
CA GLY A 273 16.60 -16.19 -0.96
C GLY A 273 17.27 -17.25 -1.85
N GLY A 274 17.31 -16.99 -3.16
CA GLY A 274 18.19 -17.74 -4.07
C GLY A 274 19.67 -17.42 -3.84
N THR A 275 20.57 -18.16 -4.50
CA THR A 275 22.00 -17.85 -4.53
C THR A 275 22.24 -16.43 -5.07
N GLU A 276 23.11 -15.65 -4.42
CA GLU A 276 23.42 -14.24 -4.76
C GLU A 276 22.26 -13.25 -4.57
N VAL A 277 21.28 -13.61 -3.74
CA VAL A 277 20.19 -12.73 -3.30
C VAL A 277 20.29 -12.50 -1.80
N THR A 278 20.31 -11.24 -1.39
CA THR A 278 20.17 -10.86 0.01
C THR A 278 18.68 -10.84 0.37
N ALA A 279 18.29 -11.63 1.36
CA ALA A 279 16.94 -11.65 1.90
C ALA A 279 16.84 -10.74 3.13
N HIS A 280 15.77 -9.98 3.22
CA HIS A 280 15.43 -9.15 4.37
C HIS A 280 14.09 -9.62 4.93
N ALA A 281 14.11 -10.11 6.17
CA ALA A 281 12.94 -10.54 6.92
C ALA A 281 12.56 -9.45 7.91
N LEU A 282 11.30 -9.03 7.91
CA LEU A 282 10.80 -8.12 8.93
C LEU A 282 10.12 -8.91 10.06
N CYS A 283 10.68 -8.77 11.25
CA CYS A 283 10.33 -9.54 12.43
C CYS A 283 9.68 -8.62 13.46
N CYS A 284 8.42 -8.89 13.76
CA CYS A 284 7.62 -8.12 14.70
C CYS A 284 7.34 -8.94 15.97
N PRO A 285 7.22 -8.32 17.16
CA PRO A 285 6.89 -9.04 18.38
C PRO A 285 5.62 -9.89 18.24
N ALA A 286 5.69 -11.17 18.65
CA ALA A 286 4.56 -12.10 18.55
C ALA A 286 3.44 -11.79 19.56
N ALA A 287 3.75 -11.04 20.62
CA ALA A 287 2.78 -10.65 21.65
C ALA A 287 1.68 -9.77 21.03
N GLY A 288 0.49 -10.35 20.83
CA GLY A 288 -0.67 -9.66 20.27
C GLY A 288 -0.74 -9.61 18.74
N LEU A 289 0.11 -10.37 18.02
CA LEU A 289 0.09 -10.41 16.55
C LEU A 289 0.18 -11.85 16.04
N GLN A 290 -0.82 -12.27 15.26
CA GLN A 290 -0.83 -13.57 14.59
C GLN A 290 -0.72 -13.38 13.08
N CYS A 291 0.23 -14.06 12.44
CA CYS A 291 0.45 -14.00 10.99
C CYS A 291 0.41 -15.39 10.34
N ARG A 292 -0.07 -15.46 9.09
CA ARG A 292 -0.10 -16.66 8.25
C ARG A 292 0.24 -16.34 6.79
N VAL A 293 0.73 -17.33 6.07
CA VAL A 293 1.00 -17.23 4.63
C VAL A 293 -0.15 -17.80 3.85
N LYS A 294 -0.56 -17.11 2.78
CA LYS A 294 -1.51 -17.60 1.78
C LYS A 294 -0.85 -17.50 0.41
N GLU A 295 -0.87 -18.59 -0.34
CA GLU A 295 -0.28 -18.67 -1.68
C GLU A 295 -1.37 -19.06 -2.68
N HIS A 296 -1.33 -18.43 -3.85
CA HIS A 296 -2.12 -18.84 -5.00
C HIS A 296 -1.21 -19.10 -6.20
N LEU A 297 -1.25 -20.32 -6.71
CA LEU A 297 -0.50 -20.76 -7.88
C LEU A 297 -1.34 -20.52 -9.13
N ALA A 298 -0.73 -19.96 -10.17
CA ALA A 298 -1.40 -19.76 -11.44
C ALA A 298 -1.62 -21.11 -12.15
N PRO A 299 -2.82 -21.39 -12.67
CA PRO A 299 -3.08 -22.62 -13.44
C PRO A 299 -2.51 -22.59 -14.87
N GLY A 300 -1.81 -21.53 -15.29
CA GLY A 300 -1.24 -21.37 -16.63
C GLY A 300 -0.61 -19.98 -16.86
N ASP A 301 -0.50 -19.57 -18.12
CA ASP A 301 0.12 -18.31 -18.55
C ASP A 301 -0.81 -17.11 -18.26
N VAL A 302 -0.87 -16.68 -17.00
CA VAL A 302 -1.68 -15.53 -16.58
C VAL A 302 -0.77 -14.34 -16.29
N GLU A 303 -1.09 -13.19 -16.89
CA GLU A 303 -0.31 -11.94 -16.71
C GLU A 303 -0.37 -11.40 -15.28
N LYS A 304 -1.42 -11.72 -14.52
CA LYS A 304 -1.60 -11.31 -13.13
C LYS A 304 -2.18 -12.45 -12.30
N VAL A 305 -1.58 -12.66 -11.14
CA VAL A 305 -2.01 -13.64 -10.14
C VAL A 305 -2.34 -12.88 -8.86
N THR A 306 -3.48 -13.21 -8.24
CA THR A 306 -3.92 -12.52 -7.04
C THR A 306 -4.21 -13.51 -5.91
N VAL A 307 -4.00 -13.04 -4.68
CA VAL A 307 -4.38 -13.77 -3.46
C VAL A 307 -4.83 -12.76 -2.40
N SER A 308 -6.00 -12.98 -1.81
CA SER A 308 -6.60 -12.08 -0.82
C SER A 308 -6.59 -12.70 0.57
N CYS A 309 -6.34 -11.89 1.59
CA CYS A 309 -6.54 -12.31 2.98
C CYS A 309 -8.03 -12.55 3.26
N ASP A 310 -8.33 -13.43 4.23
CA ASP A 310 -9.71 -13.69 4.64
C ASP A 310 -10.23 -12.56 5.54
N ASP A 311 -11.55 -12.48 5.73
CA ASP A 311 -12.17 -11.47 6.58
C ASP A 311 -11.58 -11.46 8.00
N GLY A 312 -11.32 -10.25 8.52
CA GLY A 312 -10.65 -10.05 9.81
C GLY A 312 -9.12 -10.21 9.77
N TRP A 313 -8.53 -10.45 8.60
CA TRP A 313 -7.07 -10.49 8.41
C TRP A 313 -6.61 -9.39 7.47
N THR A 314 -5.53 -8.73 7.86
CA THR A 314 -4.95 -7.61 7.12
C THR A 314 -3.71 -8.07 6.37
N LEU A 315 -3.60 -7.72 5.10
CA LEU A 315 -2.41 -8.01 4.31
C LEU A 315 -1.24 -7.14 4.78
N THR A 316 -0.16 -7.77 5.24
CA THR A 316 1.06 -7.10 5.70
C THR A 316 2.23 -7.25 4.73
N GLY A 317 2.26 -8.32 3.94
CA GLY A 317 3.34 -8.58 2.99
C GLY A 317 2.83 -9.19 1.68
N CYS A 318 3.43 -8.80 0.56
CA CYS A 318 3.05 -9.28 -0.77
C CYS A 318 4.30 -9.50 -1.62
N THR A 319 4.49 -10.74 -2.08
CA THR A 319 5.64 -11.16 -2.89
C THR A 319 5.18 -11.95 -4.11
N ALA A 320 5.86 -11.75 -5.23
CA ALA A 320 5.67 -12.55 -6.44
C ALA A 320 6.70 -13.66 -6.48
N HIS A 321 6.30 -14.85 -6.94
CA HIS A 321 7.19 -15.96 -7.21
C HIS A 321 7.07 -16.36 -8.69
N SER A 322 8.21 -16.55 -9.36
CA SER A 322 8.26 -17.12 -10.71
C SER A 322 9.53 -17.95 -10.89
N GLN A 323 9.38 -19.09 -11.57
CA GLN A 323 10.49 -19.97 -11.93
C GLN A 323 11.28 -19.43 -13.15
N SER A 324 10.75 -18.42 -13.85
CA SER A 324 11.36 -17.81 -15.04
C SER A 324 11.62 -16.32 -14.85
N HIS A 325 12.58 -15.76 -15.59
CA HIS A 325 12.75 -14.31 -15.69
C HIS A 325 11.48 -13.67 -16.28
N GLY A 326 10.94 -12.63 -15.64
CA GLY A 326 9.84 -11.84 -16.21
C GLY A 326 8.69 -11.50 -15.26
N THR A 327 8.94 -11.26 -13.98
CA THR A 327 7.91 -10.58 -13.15
C THR A 327 8.11 -9.08 -13.24
N MET A 328 7.00 -8.35 -13.41
CA MET A 328 6.98 -6.91 -13.18
C MET A 328 7.14 -6.57 -11.69
N GLY A 329 6.81 -7.50 -10.80
CA GLY A 329 6.91 -7.36 -9.35
C GLY A 329 5.58 -7.65 -8.65
N ALA A 330 5.47 -7.24 -7.40
CA ALA A 330 4.29 -7.47 -6.56
C ALA A 330 3.86 -6.20 -5.83
N TYR A 331 2.56 -6.03 -5.62
CA TYR A 331 2.00 -4.90 -4.88
C TYR A 331 0.68 -5.27 -4.21
N ALA A 332 0.35 -4.55 -3.14
CA ALA A 332 -0.89 -4.75 -2.38
C ALA A 332 -1.99 -3.76 -2.81
N VAL A 333 -3.19 -4.28 -3.07
CA VAL A 333 -4.43 -3.52 -3.33
C VAL A 333 -5.45 -3.90 -2.27
N GLY A 334 -5.68 -3.00 -1.31
CA GLY A 334 -6.44 -3.37 -0.09
C GLY A 334 -5.75 -4.54 0.62
N ASP A 335 -6.50 -5.61 0.87
CA ASP A 335 -5.99 -6.88 1.44
C ASP A 335 -5.72 -7.96 0.39
N THR A 336 -5.58 -7.56 -0.88
CA THR A 336 -5.23 -8.44 -1.99
C THR A 336 -3.80 -8.20 -2.46
N CYS A 337 -2.98 -9.25 -2.46
CA CYS A 337 -1.66 -9.25 -3.07
C CYS A 337 -1.79 -9.51 -4.57
N VAL A 338 -1.17 -8.67 -5.39
CA VAL A 338 -1.15 -8.77 -6.84
C VAL A 338 0.28 -8.98 -7.30
N ALA A 339 0.54 -10.13 -7.92
CA ALA A 339 1.79 -10.44 -8.59
C ALA A 339 1.58 -10.30 -10.11
N ALA A 340 2.46 -9.55 -10.78
CA ALA A 340 2.31 -9.23 -12.20
C ALA A 340 3.50 -9.70 -13.02
N GLY A 341 3.22 -10.29 -14.18
CA GLY A 341 4.20 -10.81 -15.15
C GLY A 341 4.42 -9.82 -16.29
N THR A 342 5.58 -9.89 -16.94
CA THR A 342 5.77 -9.18 -18.21
C THR A 342 4.92 -9.82 -19.32
N PRO A 343 4.51 -9.07 -20.35
CA PRO A 343 3.77 -9.66 -21.46
C PRO A 343 4.54 -10.83 -22.08
N GLY A 344 3.90 -12.00 -22.17
CA GLY A 344 4.51 -13.23 -22.68
C GLY A 344 5.40 -13.99 -21.68
N SER A 345 5.39 -13.63 -20.39
CA SER A 345 6.03 -14.41 -19.33
C SER A 345 5.03 -14.78 -18.23
N ASN A 346 5.39 -15.82 -17.46
CA ASN A 346 4.48 -16.40 -16.48
C ASN A 346 4.83 -15.95 -15.06
N VAL A 347 3.80 -15.58 -14.30
CA VAL A 347 3.89 -15.50 -12.84
C VAL A 347 3.46 -16.86 -12.29
N ALA A 348 4.34 -17.51 -11.53
CA ALA A 348 4.02 -18.83 -10.98
C ALA A 348 3.09 -18.71 -9.76
N ALA A 349 3.33 -17.73 -8.89
CA ALA A 349 2.52 -17.54 -7.69
C ALA A 349 2.46 -16.09 -7.19
N ALA A 350 1.34 -15.77 -6.54
CA ALA A 350 1.25 -14.64 -5.62
C ALA A 350 1.26 -15.17 -4.19
N ILE A 351 2.09 -14.58 -3.33
CA ILE A 351 2.22 -14.99 -1.93
C ILE A 351 1.94 -13.79 -1.02
N ALA A 352 0.96 -13.95 -0.15
CA ALA A 352 0.53 -12.97 0.83
C ALA A 352 0.90 -13.41 2.25
N ILE A 353 1.37 -12.46 3.06
CA ILE A 353 1.42 -12.59 4.52
C ILE A 353 0.25 -11.80 5.08
N CYS A 354 -0.66 -12.50 5.76
CA CYS A 354 -1.86 -11.94 6.37
C CYS A 354 -1.69 -11.97 7.89
N CYS A 355 -1.89 -10.84 8.57
CA CYS A 355 -1.80 -10.73 10.02
C CYS A 355 -3.05 -10.15 10.65
N ARG A 356 -3.28 -10.45 11.92
CA ARG A 356 -4.34 -9.87 12.75
C ARG A 356 -3.85 -9.65 14.18
N LEU A 357 -4.42 -8.68 14.87
CA LEU A 357 -4.23 -8.51 16.31
C LEU A 357 -5.00 -9.62 17.06
N GLN A 358 -4.51 -10.01 18.23
CA GLN A 358 -5.12 -11.03 19.09
C GLN A 358 -5.92 -10.44 20.24
#